data_AF-A0A849DGL1-F1
#
_entry.id   AF-A0A849DGL1-F1
#
_cell.length_a   1.000
_cell.length_b   1.000
_cell.length_c   1.000
_cell.angle_alpha   90.00
_cell.angle_beta   90.00
_cell.angle_gamma   90.00
#
_symmetry.space_group_name_H-M   'P 1'
#
loop_
_entity.id
_entity.type
_entity.pdbx_description
1 polymer ?
#
loop_
_entity_poly.entity_id
_entity_poly.type
_entity_poly.pdbx_seq_one_letter_code
_entity_poly.pdbx_strand_id
1 'polypeptide(L)' 'MEKETTLSLILWIKRLLALIAFLLWVYFIVTISQSPAPFIEQAPYCMGSTMLIFGLLTAVYKGLDHWSLQNK' A
#
# COMPACT_ATOMS: atom_id res chain seq x y z
N MET A 1 4.28 -5.58 30.37
CA MET A 1 5.08 -4.75 29.45
C MET A 1 5.02 -5.20 27.99
N GLU A 2 4.53 -6.41 27.65
CA GLU A 2 4.55 -6.94 26.27
C GLU A 2 3.43 -6.46 25.33
N LYS A 3 2.26 -6.05 25.84
CA LYS A 3 1.11 -5.69 24.97
C LYS A 3 1.24 -4.31 24.31
N GLU A 4 1.71 -3.30 25.03
CA GLU A 4 1.92 -1.95 24.48
C GLU A 4 3.02 -1.91 23.42
N THR A 5 4.11 -2.65 23.64
CA THR A 5 5.20 -2.77 22.66
C THR A 5 4.70 -3.42 21.37
N THR A 6 3.86 -4.44 21.46
CA THR A 6 3.29 -5.14 20.29
C THR A 6 2.34 -4.24 19.49
N LEU A 7 1.46 -3.48 20.16
CA LEU A 7 0.58 -2.51 19.49
C LEU A 7 1.36 -1.37 18.82
N SER A 8 2.40 -0.86 19.48
CA SER A 8 3.29 0.16 18.90
C SER A 8 4.01 -0.36 17.65
N LEU A 9 4.49 -1.61 17.70
CA LEU A 9 5.18 -2.26 16.58
C LEU A 9 4.23 -2.47 15.38
N ILE A 10 2.99 -2.91 15.62
CA ILE A 10 1.95 -3.03 14.57
C ILE A 10 1.67 -1.67 13.92
N LEU A 11 1.60 -0.59 14.72
CA LEU A 11 1.41 0.78 14.21
C LEU A 11 2.57 1.22 13.31
N TRP A 12 3.81 0.91 13.71
CA TRP A 12 4.99 1.20 12.89
C TRP A 12 5.02 0.39 11.60
N ILE A 13 4.67 -0.90 11.64
CA ILE A 13 4.54 -1.74 10.44
C ILE A 13 3.51 -1.14 9.49
N LYS A 14 2.33 -0.75 9.99
CA LYS A 14 1.27 -0.10 9.20
C LYS A 14 1.77 1.17 8.50
N ARG A 15 2.53 2.02 9.20
CA ARG A 15 3.14 3.23 8.62
C ARG A 15 4.18 2.92 7.56
N LEU A 16 5.07 1.96 7.83
CA LEU A 16 6.11 1.53 6.89
C LEU A 16 5.47 0.96 5.61
N LEU A 17 4.43 0.15 5.76
CA LEU A 17 3.70 -0.45 4.65
C LEU A 17 3.02 0.61 3.78
N ALA A 18 2.40 1.61 4.39
CA ALA A 18 1.81 2.74 3.68
C ALA A 18 2.87 3.55 2.90
N LEU A 19 4.03 3.78 3.51
CA LEU A 19 5.15 4.47 2.87
C LEU A 19 5.71 3.68 1.67
N ILE A 20 5.89 2.37 1.82
CA ILE A 20 6.34 1.48 0.73
C ILE A 20 5.31 1.48 -0.42
N ALA A 21 4.03 1.34 -0.11
CA ALA A 21 2.96 1.37 -1.11
C ALA A 21 2.93 2.70 -1.88
N PHE A 22 3.10 3.82 -1.17
CA PHE A 22 3.18 5.14 -1.80
C PHE A 22 4.40 5.28 -2.72
N LEU A 23 5.58 4.85 -2.28
CA LEU A 23 6.79 4.89 -3.11
C LEU A 23 6.67 4.02 -4.35
N LEU A 24 6.10 2.82 -4.23
CA LEU A 24 5.81 1.94 -5.36
C LEU A 24 4.83 2.61 -6.33
N TRP A 25 3.75 3.21 -5.82
CA TRP A 25 2.78 3.91 -6.64
C TRP A 25 3.41 5.07 -7.43
N VAL A 26 4.23 5.90 -6.78
CA VAL A 26 4.97 6.99 -7.45
C VAL A 26 5.91 6.43 -8.53
N TYR A 27 6.64 5.36 -8.22
CA TYR A 27 7.53 4.71 -9.19
C TYR A 27 6.78 4.24 -10.45
N PHE A 28 5.63 3.60 -10.28
CA PHE A 28 4.80 3.15 -11.41
C PHE A 28 4.24 4.32 -12.21
N ILE A 29 3.77 5.39 -11.56
CA ILE A 29 3.29 6.59 -12.26
C ILE A 29 4.38 7.24 -13.09
N VAL A 30 5.58 7.41 -12.52
CA VAL A 30 6.73 7.98 -13.25
C VAL A 30 7.15 7.10 -14.41
N THR A 31 7.13 5.77 -14.22
CA THR A 31 7.47 4.83 -15.29
C THR A 31 6.45 4.89 -16.44
N ILE A 32 5.15 4.99 -16.12
CA ILE A 32 4.09 5.08 -17.13
C ILE A 32 4.14 6.43 -17.84
N SER A 33 4.38 7.53 -17.13
CA SER A 33 4.41 8.88 -17.71
C SER A 33 5.57 9.12 -18.68
N GLN A 34 6.63 8.31 -18.59
CA GLN A 34 7.74 8.32 -19.55
C GLN A 34 7.43 7.55 -20.84
N SER A 35 6.30 6.84 -20.91
CA SER A 35 5.90 6.11 -22.12
C SER A 35 5.46 7.08 -23.23
N PRO A 36 5.89 6.85 -24.49
CA PRO A 36 5.45 7.63 -25.64
C PRO A 36 4.03 7.27 -26.12
N ALA A 37 3.37 6.28 -25.50
CA ALA A 37 2.03 5.83 -25.89
C ALA A 37 0.96 6.93 -25.65
N PRO A 38 -0.14 6.96 -26.40
CA PRO A 38 -1.22 7.90 -26.17
C PRO A 38 -1.88 7.67 -24.79
N PHE A 39 -2.36 8.76 -24.17
CA PHE A 39 -2.94 8.73 -22.81
C PHE A 39 -4.05 7.69 -22.64
N ILE A 40 -4.86 7.45 -23.68
CA ILE A 40 -5.97 6.49 -23.61
C ILE A 40 -5.50 5.05 -23.41
N GLU A 41 -4.31 4.72 -23.90
CA GLU A 41 -3.69 3.40 -23.69
C GLU A 41 -2.99 3.34 -22.33
N GLN A 42 -2.48 4.46 -21.82
CA GLN A 42 -1.80 4.53 -20.51
C GLN A 42 -2.77 4.57 -19.32
N ALA A 43 -3.93 5.21 -19.48
CA ALA A 43 -4.88 5.45 -18.40
C ALA A 43 -5.35 4.17 -17.69
N PRO A 44 -5.66 3.05 -18.39
CA PRO A 44 -6.00 1.78 -17.75
C PRO A 44 -4.87 1.22 -16.89
N TYR A 45 -3.60 1.36 -17.30
CA TYR A 45 -2.45 0.90 -16.51
C TYR A 45 -2.24 1.75 -15.27
N CYS A 46 -2.41 3.07 -15.38
CA CYS A 46 -2.34 3.98 -14.23
C CYS A 46 -3.44 3.66 -13.20
N MET A 47 -4.69 3.50 -13.66
CA MET A 47 -5.82 3.15 -12.78
C MET A 47 -5.65 1.75 -12.18
N GLY A 48 -5.30 0.76 -13.01
CA GLY A 48 -5.14 -0.62 -12.58
C GLY A 48 -4.00 -0.81 -11.58
N SER A 49 -2.84 -0.21 -11.83
CA SER A 49 -1.71 -0.26 -10.88
C SER A 49 -2.05 0.42 -9.56
N THR A 50 -2.71 1.59 -9.60
CA THR A 50 -3.19 2.29 -8.40
C THR A 50 -4.14 1.41 -7.59
N MET A 51 -5.18 0.85 -8.23
CA MET A 51 -6.15 -0.02 -7.56
C MET A 51 -5.49 -1.25 -6.94
N LEU A 52 -4.54 -1.87 -7.65
CA LEU A 52 -3.85 -3.06 -7.17
C LEU A 52 -2.95 -2.75 -5.96
N ILE A 53 -2.14 -1.68 -6.04
CA ILE A 53 -1.24 -1.28 -4.96
C ILE A 53 -2.03 -0.92 -3.69
N PHE A 54 -3.04 -0.06 -3.81
CA PHE A 54 -3.85 0.35 -2.66
C PHE A 54 -4.82 -0.75 -2.19
N GLY A 55 -5.26 -1.63 -3.08
CA GLY A 55 -6.05 -2.81 -2.74
C GLY A 55 -5.26 -3.78 -1.87
N LEU A 56 -4.02 -4.12 -2.27
CA LEU A 56 -3.12 -4.93 -1.46
C LEU A 56 -2.78 -4.27 -0.13
N LEU A 57 -2.47 -2.96 -0.14
CA LEU A 57 -2.24 -2.21 1.09
C LEU A 57 -3.43 -2.34 2.04
N THR A 58 -4.65 -2.15 1.53
CA THR A 58 -5.89 -2.25 2.32
C THR A 58 -6.09 -3.65 2.90
N ALA A 59 -5.85 -4.70 2.10
CA ALA A 59 -5.99 -6.08 2.55
C ALA A 59 -5.01 -6.40 3.68
N VAL A 60 -3.74 -6.03 3.54
CA VAL A 60 -2.72 -6.24 4.58
C VAL A 60 -3.02 -5.40 5.82
N TYR A 61 -3.43 -4.13 5.64
CA TYR A 61 -3.75 -3.24 6.77
C TYR A 61 -4.92 -3.77 7.60
N LYS A 62 -6.00 -4.23 6.95
CA LYS A 62 -7.14 -4.89 7.60
C LYS A 62 -6.77 -6.23 8.22
N GLY A 63 -5.91 -7.02 7.57
CA GLY A 63 -5.39 -8.27 8.12
C GLY A 63 -4.62 -8.06 9.42
N LEU A 64 -3.72 -7.07 9.45
CA LEU A 64 -2.99 -6.68 10.65
C LEU A 64 -3.92 -6.16 11.75
N ASP A 65 -4.98 -5.44 11.38
CA ASP A 65 -5.98 -4.96 12.34
C ASP A 65 -6.79 -6.10 12.96
N HIS A 66 -7.24 -7.04 12.14
CA HIS A 66 -7.95 -8.23 12.60
C HIS A 66 -7.07 -9.07 13.55
N TRP A 67 -5.80 -9.28 13.17
CA TRP A 67 -4.84 -9.99 14.02
C TRP A 67 -4.58 -9.24 15.33
N SER A 68 -4.46 -7.91 15.29
CA SER A 68 -4.32 -7.09 16.50
C SER A 68 -5.52 -7.19 17.44
N LEU A 69 -6.74 -7.29 16.90
CA LEU A 69 -7.97 -7.43 17.70
C LEU A 69 -8.07 -8.82 18.35
N GLN A 70 -7.63 -9.89 17.68
CA GLN A 70 -7.63 -11.24 18.25
C GLN A 70 -6.58 -11.44 19.35
N ASN A 71 -5.46 -10.70 19.31
CA ASN A 71 -4.39 -10.79 20.31
C ASN A 71 -4.52 -9.74 21.43
N LYS A 72 -5.64 -9.02 21.50
CA LYS A 72 -5.93 -8.01 22.53
C LYS A 72 -6.50 -8.68 23.78
#